data_AF-A0A7K2TNP8-F1
#
_entry.id   AF-A0A7K2TNP8-F1
#
_cell.length_a   1.000
_cell.length_b   1.000
_cell.length_c   1.000
_cell.angle_alpha   90.00
_cell.angle_beta   90.00
_cell.angle_gamma   90.00
#
_symmetry.space_group_name_H-M   'P 1'
#
loop_
_entity.id
_entity.type
_entity.pdbx_description
1 polymer ?
#
loop_
_entity_poly.entity_id
_entity_poly.type
_entity_poly.pdbx_seq_one_letter_code
_entity_poly.pdbx_strand_id
1 'polypeptide(L)'
;MSFGAQSRSLRSIAAVVVLLAVGATGCADIVEEAKSGAKKAVRQRSVFSLDTGDCYNPNSGVTDTEEFSVEIVPCNEAHQGQVVGEFKIEGESKYPGEDGATQIADERCPAVAQAFIADTWSVPEGVDLFYYFPTSESWKTGDRAVSCTYAKDKGTFSGSLKSADLNADQLAYLKGADALYETLWANQPEAESVEDDFDGYKKQAKAVGTALDTHLASLKGIQQPETVKLRTQLEEAAEAWKKAASAKDTDAFYVAYDLAFNGIDPTKTVPARKELQLATTVPADDAEVWAG
;
A
#
# COMPACT_ATOMS: atom_id res chain seq x y z
N MET A 1 26.17 38.20 8.55
CA MET A 1 27.56 37.82 8.22
C MET A 1 27.48 36.69 7.22
N SER A 2 27.75 36.98 5.95
CA SER A 2 27.76 35.99 4.87
C SER A 2 28.95 35.06 5.02
N PHE A 3 28.73 33.75 4.87
CA PHE A 3 29.75 32.83 4.40
C PHE A 3 29.11 31.90 3.37
N GLY A 4 29.30 32.25 2.10
CA GLY A 4 28.93 31.39 0.98
C GLY A 4 29.94 30.26 0.82
N ALA A 5 29.45 29.05 0.61
CA ALA A 5 30.28 27.95 0.16
C ALA A 5 30.53 28.10 -1.35
N GLN A 6 31.77 28.43 -1.70
CA GLN A 6 32.21 28.58 -3.07
C GLN A 6 32.26 27.22 -3.78
N SER A 7 31.66 27.16 -4.98
CA SER A 7 31.87 26.07 -5.95
C SER A 7 33.37 25.94 -6.25
N ARG A 8 34.00 24.84 -5.83
CA ARG A 8 35.39 24.56 -6.21
C ARG A 8 35.43 24.09 -7.65
N SER A 9 35.97 24.96 -8.50
CA SER A 9 36.50 24.71 -9.84
C SER A 9 37.00 23.28 -10.04
N LEU A 10 36.49 22.62 -11.07
CA LEU A 10 37.04 21.41 -11.69
C LEU A 10 38.54 21.61 -11.92
N ARG A 11 39.38 20.99 -11.08
CA ARG A 11 40.77 20.69 -11.41
C ARG A 11 40.84 19.23 -11.76
N SER A 12 41.22 19.00 -13.02
CA SER A 12 41.52 17.73 -13.67
C SER A 12 42.05 16.68 -12.69
N ILE A 13 41.31 15.60 -12.50
CA ILE A 13 41.84 14.39 -11.88
C ILE A 13 42.69 13.72 -12.97
N ALA A 14 44.01 13.83 -12.83
CA ALA A 14 44.94 12.98 -13.55
C ALA A 14 44.67 11.53 -13.13
N ALA A 15 44.29 10.68 -14.08
CA ALA A 15 44.18 9.24 -13.86
C ALA A 15 45.59 8.69 -13.58
N VAL A 16 45.91 8.45 -12.31
CA VAL A 16 47.10 7.69 -11.92
C VAL A 16 46.74 6.22 -12.04
N VAL A 17 47.11 5.61 -13.17
CA VAL A 17 47.08 4.14 -13.34
C VAL A 17 48.34 3.59 -12.68
N VAL A 18 48.22 3.06 -11.46
CA VAL A 18 49.28 2.28 -10.84
C VAL A 18 49.15 0.83 -11.32
N LEU A 19 50.01 0.42 -12.24
CA LEU A 19 50.19 -1.00 -12.61
C LEU A 19 51.07 -1.69 -11.56
N LEU A 20 50.43 -2.32 -10.57
CA LEU A 20 51.11 -3.26 -9.67
C LEU A 20 51.02 -4.68 -10.26
N ALA A 21 52.15 -5.19 -10.74
CA ALA A 21 52.31 -6.59 -11.10
C ALA A 21 52.64 -7.39 -9.82
N VAL A 22 51.63 -8.02 -9.20
CA VAL A 22 51.82 -8.96 -8.08
C VAL A 22 50.78 -10.09 -8.17
N GLY A 23 51.26 -11.34 -8.22
CA GLY A 23 50.60 -12.60 -7.80
C GLY A 23 49.16 -12.91 -8.27
N ALA A 24 49.00 -13.81 -9.24
CA ALA A 24 47.74 -14.21 -9.88
C ALA A 24 46.69 -14.94 -9.00
N THR A 25 46.84 -15.00 -7.67
CA THR A 25 45.84 -15.62 -6.77
C THR A 25 45.16 -14.64 -5.83
N GLY A 26 45.57 -13.37 -5.76
CA GLY A 26 44.98 -12.36 -4.88
C GLY A 26 44.20 -11.24 -5.58
N CYS A 27 44.30 -11.09 -6.90
CA CYS A 27 43.64 -10.00 -7.63
C CYS A 27 42.17 -10.26 -7.97
N ALA A 28 41.72 -11.51 -7.93
CA ALA A 28 40.32 -11.82 -8.22
C ALA A 28 39.39 -11.22 -7.16
N ASP A 29 39.74 -11.37 -5.88
CA ASP A 29 38.92 -10.90 -4.76
C ASP A 29 38.81 -9.37 -4.72
N ILE A 30 39.93 -8.66 -4.98
CA ILE A 30 39.98 -7.19 -4.97
C ILE A 30 39.19 -6.61 -6.16
N VAL A 31 39.20 -7.29 -7.31
CA VAL A 31 38.45 -6.89 -8.50
C VAL A 31 36.95 -7.17 -8.31
N GLU A 32 36.57 -8.28 -7.69
CA GLU A 32 35.18 -8.58 -7.36
C GLU A 32 34.61 -7.64 -6.29
N GLU A 33 35.42 -7.28 -5.28
CA GLU A 33 35.05 -6.29 -4.26
C GLU A 33 34.87 -4.89 -4.88
N ALA A 34 35.78 -4.48 -5.79
CA ALA A 34 35.66 -3.22 -6.52
C ALA A 34 34.45 -3.18 -7.46
N LYS A 35 34.14 -4.29 -8.15
CA LYS A 35 32.91 -4.43 -8.97
C LYS A 35 31.66 -4.38 -8.10
N SER A 36 31.67 -5.04 -6.95
CA SER A 36 30.57 -5.01 -5.98
C SER A 36 30.34 -3.59 -5.45
N GLY A 37 31.42 -2.88 -5.09
CA GLY A 37 31.37 -1.48 -4.66
C GLY A 37 30.84 -0.53 -5.76
N ALA A 38 31.28 -0.71 -7.01
CA ALA A 38 30.77 0.06 -8.13
C ALA A 38 29.28 -0.25 -8.42
N LYS A 39 28.86 -1.52 -8.32
CA LYS A 39 27.46 -1.93 -8.50
C LYS A 39 26.57 -1.36 -7.39
N LYS A 40 27.06 -1.33 -6.14
CA LYS A 40 26.38 -0.69 -5.01
C LYS A 40 26.22 0.81 -5.23
N ALA A 41 27.28 1.51 -5.63
CA ALA A 41 27.22 2.94 -5.93
C ALA A 41 26.26 3.28 -7.09
N VAL A 42 26.14 2.40 -8.10
CA VAL A 42 25.19 2.58 -9.21
C VAL A 42 23.73 2.36 -8.78
N ARG A 43 23.47 1.61 -7.70
CA ARG A 43 22.13 1.34 -7.17
C ARG A 43 21.64 2.39 -6.17
N GLN A 44 22.54 3.25 -5.69
CA GLN A 44 22.21 4.36 -4.79
C GLN A 44 21.42 5.43 -5.54
N ARG A 45 20.21 5.70 -5.06
CA ARG A 45 19.27 6.67 -5.62
C ARG A 45 18.67 7.50 -4.52
N SER A 46 18.14 8.65 -4.89
CA SER A 46 17.24 9.36 -4.00
C SER A 46 15.91 8.61 -3.97
N VAL A 47 15.24 8.59 -2.82
CA VAL A 47 13.88 8.07 -2.68
C VAL A 47 12.89 8.77 -3.62
N PHE A 48 13.17 10.02 -3.97
CA PHE A 48 12.40 10.83 -4.94
C PHE A 48 12.71 10.50 -6.42
N SER A 49 13.57 9.50 -6.66
CA SER A 49 13.90 9.00 -8.01
C SER A 49 13.59 7.51 -8.17
N LEU A 50 12.80 6.96 -7.25
CA LEU A 50 12.26 5.61 -7.39
C LEU A 50 11.10 5.65 -8.38
N ASP A 51 11.08 4.70 -9.30
CA ASP A 51 9.95 4.51 -10.21
C ASP A 51 8.99 3.46 -9.65
N THR A 52 7.72 3.53 -10.05
CA THR A 52 6.74 2.48 -9.77
C THR A 52 7.26 1.09 -10.13
N GLY A 53 7.30 0.20 -9.14
CA GLY A 53 7.83 -1.17 -9.23
C GLY A 53 9.22 -1.35 -8.65
N ASP A 54 9.96 -0.29 -8.34
CA ASP A 54 11.29 -0.39 -7.73
C ASP A 54 11.21 -0.94 -6.30
N CYS A 55 12.01 -1.96 -6.04
CA CYS A 55 12.24 -2.52 -4.71
C CYS A 55 13.51 -1.93 -4.12
N TYR A 56 13.47 -1.52 -2.86
CA TYR A 56 14.56 -0.75 -2.26
C TYR A 56 14.81 -1.05 -0.79
N ASN A 57 16.01 -0.69 -0.36
CA ASN A 57 16.44 -0.65 1.04
C ASN A 57 16.87 0.78 1.39
N PRO A 58 16.29 1.42 2.42
CA PRO A 58 16.81 2.66 2.99
C PRO A 58 18.26 2.49 3.44
N ASN A 59 19.12 3.47 3.16
CA ASN A 59 20.45 3.46 3.73
C ASN A 59 20.38 3.96 5.17
N SER A 60 20.42 3.04 6.13
CA SER A 60 20.59 3.38 7.54
C SER A 60 22.07 3.58 7.84
N GLY A 61 22.61 4.77 7.52
CA GLY A 61 23.90 5.17 8.07
C GLY A 61 24.59 6.33 7.35
N VAL A 62 24.91 7.34 8.18
CA VAL A 62 26.05 8.28 8.09
C VAL A 62 25.79 9.68 7.50
N THR A 63 24.65 10.34 7.75
CA THR A 63 24.45 11.82 7.96
C THR A 63 23.00 12.25 7.66
N ASP A 64 22.58 13.43 8.14
CA ASP A 64 21.27 14.06 7.85
C ASP A 64 21.00 14.23 6.33
N THR A 65 22.04 14.19 5.48
CA THR A 65 21.92 14.27 4.01
C THR A 65 21.64 12.92 3.32
N GLU A 66 21.72 11.80 4.04
CA GLU A 66 21.51 10.44 3.50
C GLU A 66 20.15 9.84 3.88
N GLU A 67 19.32 10.59 4.62
CA GLU A 67 17.97 10.18 5.07
C GLU A 67 17.03 9.84 3.89
N PHE A 68 17.30 10.41 2.72
CA PHE A 68 16.54 10.17 1.49
C PHE A 68 17.28 9.29 0.47
N SER A 69 18.39 8.64 0.86
CA SER A 69 19.12 7.74 -0.03
C SER A 69 18.64 6.31 0.14
N VAL A 70 18.40 5.62 -0.96
CA VAL A 70 17.95 4.24 -1.02
C VAL A 70 18.84 3.41 -1.96
N GLU A 71 18.98 2.13 -1.67
CA GLU A 71 19.57 1.15 -2.59
C GLU A 71 18.44 0.43 -3.34
N ILE A 72 18.36 0.61 -4.66
CA ILE A 72 17.45 -0.20 -5.50
C ILE A 72 18.02 -1.61 -5.66
N VAL A 73 17.22 -2.61 -5.33
CA VAL A 73 17.57 -4.03 -5.42
C VAL A 73 16.54 -4.80 -6.26
N PRO A 74 16.92 -5.91 -6.90
CA PRO A 74 15.94 -6.81 -7.51
C PRO A 74 14.88 -7.26 -6.50
N CYS A 75 13.60 -7.24 -6.88
CA CYS A 75 12.51 -7.59 -5.97
C CYS A 75 12.54 -9.05 -5.48
N ASN A 76 13.25 -9.95 -6.17
CA ASN A 76 13.45 -11.31 -5.68
C ASN A 76 14.55 -11.42 -4.61
N GLU A 77 15.28 -10.33 -4.34
CA GLU A 77 16.20 -10.19 -3.20
C GLU A 77 15.46 -9.58 -2.00
N ALA A 78 16.09 -9.64 -0.82
CA ALA A 78 15.55 -9.04 0.39
C ALA A 78 15.51 -7.51 0.30
N HIS A 79 14.33 -6.92 0.49
CA HIS A 79 14.13 -5.48 0.45
C HIS A 79 13.14 -5.01 1.54
N GLN A 80 13.22 -3.75 1.91
CA GLN A 80 12.34 -3.15 2.92
C GLN A 80 11.08 -2.57 2.31
N GLY A 81 11.12 -2.06 1.09
CA GLY A 81 9.94 -1.46 0.46
C GLY A 81 9.90 -1.64 -1.05
N GLN A 82 8.70 -1.51 -1.61
CA GLN A 82 8.45 -1.46 -3.04
C GLN A 82 7.55 -0.27 -3.37
N VAL A 83 7.95 0.58 -4.31
CA VAL A 83 7.08 1.64 -4.83
C VAL A 83 5.96 0.99 -5.64
N VAL A 84 4.72 1.27 -5.27
CA VAL A 84 3.51 0.68 -5.87
C VAL A 84 2.75 1.67 -6.74
N GLY A 85 3.08 2.95 -6.67
CA GLY A 85 2.59 3.92 -7.62
C GLY A 85 3.01 5.33 -7.29
N GLU A 86 2.77 6.23 -8.24
CA GLU A 86 3.17 7.62 -8.13
C GLU A 86 2.11 8.53 -8.72
N PHE A 87 2.01 9.75 -8.17
CA PHE A 87 1.18 10.80 -8.74
C PHE A 87 1.79 12.17 -8.47
N LYS A 88 1.21 13.23 -9.05
CA LYS A 88 1.63 14.62 -8.77
C LYS A 88 0.57 15.36 -7.97
N ILE A 89 0.99 16.16 -7.01
CA ILE A 89 0.13 17.15 -6.36
C ILE A 89 -0.16 18.25 -7.38
N GLU A 90 -1.43 18.35 -7.78
CA GLU A 90 -1.93 19.31 -8.76
C GLU A 90 -2.83 20.35 -8.09
N GLY A 91 -3.05 21.48 -8.76
CA GLY A 91 -3.92 22.56 -8.26
C GLY A 91 -3.25 23.53 -7.27
N GLU A 92 -2.12 23.14 -6.70
CA GLU A 92 -1.38 23.95 -5.73
C GLU A 92 -0.22 24.74 -6.37
N SER A 93 -0.24 26.07 -6.19
CA SER A 93 0.85 26.94 -6.67
C SER A 93 2.01 27.06 -5.68
N LYS A 94 1.72 26.87 -4.39
CA LYS A 94 2.68 26.85 -3.28
C LYS A 94 2.63 25.48 -2.63
N TYR A 95 3.68 25.13 -1.88
CA TYR A 95 3.69 23.89 -1.11
C TYR A 95 2.53 23.91 -0.11
N PRO A 96 1.65 22.88 -0.07
CA PRO A 96 0.49 22.85 0.82
C PRO A 96 0.85 22.73 2.31
N GLY A 97 2.14 22.54 2.63
CA GLY A 97 2.59 22.16 3.97
C GLY A 97 2.66 20.64 4.11
N GLU A 98 3.31 20.16 5.16
CA GLU A 98 3.44 18.73 5.44
C GLU A 98 2.07 18.10 5.67
N ASP A 99 1.25 18.66 6.57
CA ASP A 99 -0.10 18.15 6.85
C ASP A 99 -0.99 18.07 5.60
N GLY A 100 -0.92 19.08 4.73
CA GLY A 100 -1.69 19.10 3.47
C GLY A 100 -1.18 18.07 2.47
N ALA A 101 0.14 17.86 2.38
CA ALA A 101 0.72 16.84 1.52
C ALA A 101 0.39 15.42 2.02
N THR A 102 0.47 15.20 3.34
CA THR A 102 0.06 13.97 4.04
C THR A 102 -1.40 13.66 3.74
N GLN A 103 -2.32 14.60 3.93
CA GLN A 103 -3.75 14.39 3.65
C GLN A 103 -4.00 13.99 2.19
N ILE A 104 -3.32 14.63 1.24
CA ILE A 104 -3.44 14.29 -0.18
C ILE A 104 -2.90 12.88 -0.47
N ALA A 105 -1.81 12.49 0.20
CA ALA A 105 -1.22 11.16 0.06
C ALA A 105 -2.12 10.08 0.69
N ASP A 106 -2.63 10.29 1.90
CA ASP A 106 -3.58 9.39 2.57
C ASP A 106 -4.84 9.16 1.72
N GLU A 107 -5.34 10.20 1.06
CA GLU A 107 -6.53 10.09 0.20
C GLU A 107 -6.25 9.30 -1.09
N ARG A 108 -5.07 9.48 -1.69
CA ARG A 108 -4.79 8.98 -3.06
C ARG A 108 -3.99 7.70 -3.11
N CYS A 109 -3.06 7.49 -2.18
CA CYS A 109 -2.16 6.34 -2.22
C CYS A 109 -2.88 4.99 -2.13
N PRO A 110 -3.95 4.79 -1.33
CA PRO A 110 -4.67 3.51 -1.31
C PRO A 110 -5.19 3.12 -2.70
N ALA A 111 -5.85 4.04 -3.40
CA ALA A 111 -6.38 3.79 -4.75
C ALA A 111 -5.28 3.57 -5.78
N VAL A 112 -4.17 4.31 -5.69
CA VAL A 112 -3.00 4.15 -6.57
C VAL A 112 -2.34 2.79 -6.32
N ALA A 113 -2.17 2.40 -5.07
CA ALA A 113 -1.57 1.14 -4.66
C ALA A 113 -2.42 -0.06 -5.10
N GLN A 114 -3.75 0.03 -4.98
CA GLN A 114 -4.67 -1.03 -5.40
C GLN A 114 -4.58 -1.34 -6.90
N ALA A 115 -4.21 -0.38 -7.74
CA ALA A 115 -3.97 -0.61 -9.16
C ALA A 115 -2.72 -1.48 -9.43
N PHE A 116 -1.77 -1.51 -8.49
CA PHE A 116 -0.56 -2.33 -8.56
C PHE A 116 -0.73 -3.65 -7.80
N ILE A 117 -1.41 -3.62 -6.66
CA ILE A 117 -1.76 -4.74 -5.80
C ILE A 117 -3.28 -4.86 -5.72
N ALA A 118 -3.88 -5.54 -6.69
CA ALA A 118 -5.32 -5.79 -6.72
C ALA A 118 -5.78 -6.75 -5.61
N ASP A 119 -4.90 -7.60 -5.07
CA ASP A 119 -5.19 -8.48 -3.94
C ASP A 119 -4.40 -8.05 -2.71
N THR A 120 -4.99 -7.22 -1.86
CA THR A 120 -4.34 -6.68 -0.65
C THR A 120 -3.97 -7.77 0.36
N TRP A 121 -4.64 -8.93 0.35
CA TRP A 121 -4.27 -10.07 1.20
C TRP A 121 -2.96 -10.74 0.77
N SER A 122 -2.44 -10.41 -0.41
CA SER A 122 -1.12 -10.85 -0.86
C SER A 122 0.02 -10.03 -0.24
N VAL A 123 -0.28 -8.90 0.41
CA VAL A 123 0.70 -8.09 1.14
C VAL A 123 1.20 -8.88 2.35
N PRO A 124 2.52 -9.10 2.49
CA PRO A 124 3.06 -9.83 3.64
C PRO A 124 2.80 -9.12 4.96
N GLU A 125 2.69 -9.89 6.04
CA GLU A 125 2.52 -9.36 7.40
C GLU A 125 3.59 -8.32 7.77
N GLY A 126 3.15 -7.20 8.33
CA GLY A 126 3.98 -6.06 8.74
C GLY A 126 4.58 -5.27 7.59
N VAL A 127 4.01 -5.38 6.38
CA VAL A 127 4.29 -4.48 5.25
C VAL A 127 3.10 -3.53 5.11
N ASP A 128 3.33 -2.25 5.36
CA ASP A 128 2.27 -1.23 5.41
C ASP A 128 2.46 -0.19 4.31
N LEU A 129 1.40 0.54 4.00
CA LEU A 129 1.43 1.60 3.00
C LEU A 129 2.03 2.88 3.61
N PHE A 130 3.14 3.33 3.02
CA PHE A 130 3.80 4.60 3.31
C PHE A 130 3.84 5.47 2.06
N TYR A 131 4.25 6.72 2.23
CA TYR A 131 4.45 7.64 1.12
C TYR A 131 5.62 8.57 1.35
N TYR A 132 6.23 8.97 0.24
CA TYR A 132 7.14 10.09 0.17
C TYR A 132 6.47 11.20 -0.62
N PHE A 133 6.49 12.42 -0.09
CA PHE A 133 5.96 13.61 -0.74
C PHE A 133 7.03 14.72 -0.77
N PRO A 134 6.85 15.76 -1.60
CA PRO A 134 7.85 16.81 -1.75
C PRO A 134 8.05 17.61 -0.46
N THR A 135 9.24 18.18 -0.29
CA THR A 135 9.49 19.17 0.78
C THR A 135 9.23 20.58 0.27
N SER A 136 9.18 21.56 1.18
CA SER A 136 9.10 22.99 0.81
C SER A 136 10.26 23.43 -0.10
N GLU A 137 11.45 22.85 0.09
CA GLU A 137 12.63 23.10 -0.73
C GLU A 137 12.50 22.49 -2.12
N SER A 138 12.18 21.19 -2.23
CA SER A 138 12.07 20.52 -3.54
C SER A 138 10.90 21.09 -4.36
N TRP A 139 9.83 21.53 -3.69
CA TRP A 139 8.71 22.20 -4.33
C TRP A 139 9.12 23.49 -5.05
N LYS A 140 10.07 24.26 -4.51
CA LYS A 140 10.58 25.51 -5.15
C LYS A 140 11.29 25.22 -6.46
N THR A 141 11.83 24.02 -6.62
CA THR A 141 12.51 23.56 -7.85
C THR A 141 11.59 22.74 -8.77
N GLY A 142 10.29 22.66 -8.47
CA GLY A 142 9.28 22.04 -9.33
C GLY A 142 8.93 20.60 -8.99
N ASP A 143 9.43 20.05 -7.89
CA ASP A 143 9.04 18.72 -7.43
C ASP A 143 7.58 18.75 -6.92
N ARG A 144 6.78 17.83 -7.44
CA ARG A 144 5.36 17.65 -7.13
C ARG A 144 5.03 16.18 -6.88
N ALA A 145 6.02 15.29 -6.95
CA ALA A 145 5.79 13.86 -6.98
C ALA A 145 5.49 13.31 -5.59
N VAL A 146 4.46 12.48 -5.51
CA VAL A 146 4.18 11.62 -4.37
C VAL A 146 4.42 10.19 -4.82
N SER A 147 5.24 9.46 -4.06
CA SER A 147 5.53 8.05 -4.27
C SER A 147 4.86 7.24 -3.15
N CYS A 148 3.92 6.38 -3.52
CA CYS A 148 3.24 5.44 -2.63
C CYS A 148 4.02 4.13 -2.61
N THR A 149 4.33 3.62 -1.42
CA THR A 149 5.19 2.45 -1.24
C THR A 149 4.64 1.53 -0.18
N TYR A 150 4.72 0.22 -0.40
CA TYR A 150 4.51 -0.74 0.67
C TYR A 150 5.88 -1.11 1.26
N ALA A 151 6.04 -0.93 2.57
CA ALA A 151 7.31 -1.14 3.24
C ALA A 151 7.18 -1.75 4.63
N LYS A 152 8.25 -2.36 5.13
CA LYS A 152 8.38 -2.77 6.53
C LYS A 152 9.08 -1.70 7.34
N ASP A 153 8.56 -1.39 8.52
CA ASP A 153 9.30 -0.62 9.54
C ASP A 153 10.61 -1.30 9.94
N LYS A 154 10.59 -2.64 10.05
CA LYS A 154 11.75 -3.46 10.43
C LYS A 154 11.77 -4.78 9.67
N GLY A 155 12.99 -5.22 9.34
CA GLY A 155 13.20 -6.45 8.57
C GLY A 155 13.01 -6.24 7.07
N THR A 156 12.85 -7.33 6.33
CA THR A 156 12.76 -7.31 4.86
C THR A 156 11.77 -8.37 4.38
N PHE A 157 11.27 -8.22 3.17
CA PHE A 157 10.54 -9.23 2.42
C PHE A 157 11.17 -9.44 1.04
N SER A 158 10.66 -10.42 0.29
CA SER A 158 11.14 -10.77 -1.05
C SER A 158 9.96 -11.21 -1.92
N GLY A 159 10.12 -11.03 -3.22
CA GLY A 159 9.04 -11.10 -4.20
C GLY A 159 8.48 -9.70 -4.47
N SER A 160 8.00 -9.47 -5.69
CA SER A 160 7.24 -8.25 -5.99
C SER A 160 5.81 -8.41 -5.50
N LEU A 161 5.25 -7.31 -4.99
CA LEU A 161 3.84 -7.18 -4.63
C LEU A 161 2.93 -6.99 -5.85
N LYS A 162 3.50 -6.79 -7.04
CA LYS A 162 2.71 -6.59 -8.26
C LYS A 162 1.78 -7.78 -8.48
N SER A 163 0.51 -7.48 -8.68
CA SER A 163 -0.48 -8.51 -8.99
C SER A 163 -0.07 -9.32 -10.22
N ALA A 164 -0.28 -10.63 -10.12
CA ALA A 164 -0.22 -11.51 -11.27
C ALA A 164 -1.34 -11.14 -12.28
N ASP A 165 -1.27 -11.70 -13.48
CA ASP A 165 -2.35 -11.55 -14.47
C ASP A 165 -3.64 -12.18 -13.93
N LEU A 166 -4.60 -11.33 -13.54
CA LEU A 166 -5.90 -11.74 -13.01
C LEU A 166 -6.89 -11.96 -14.15
N ASN A 167 -7.71 -13.01 -14.03
CA ASN A 167 -8.85 -13.20 -14.91
C ASN A 167 -10.05 -12.32 -14.51
N ALA A 168 -11.09 -12.30 -15.35
CA ALA A 168 -12.26 -11.45 -15.14
C ALA A 168 -13.01 -11.76 -13.83
N ASP A 169 -13.11 -13.03 -13.44
CA ASP A 169 -13.80 -13.46 -12.21
C ASP A 169 -13.01 -13.01 -10.96
N GLN A 170 -11.69 -13.18 -10.98
CA GLN A 170 -10.79 -12.72 -9.91
C GLN A 170 -10.88 -11.20 -9.72
N LEU A 171 -10.81 -10.44 -10.82
CA LEU A 171 -10.92 -8.99 -10.77
C LEU A 171 -12.31 -8.53 -10.29
N ALA A 172 -13.38 -9.18 -10.75
CA ALA A 172 -14.74 -8.87 -10.33
C ALA A 172 -14.99 -9.16 -8.85
N TYR A 173 -14.35 -10.21 -8.33
CA TYR A 173 -14.36 -10.55 -6.91
C TYR A 173 -13.60 -9.49 -6.10
N LEU A 174 -12.31 -9.27 -6.40
CA LEU A 174 -11.44 -8.37 -5.64
C LEU A 174 -11.98 -6.94 -5.60
N LYS A 175 -12.36 -6.39 -6.76
CA LYS A 175 -12.92 -5.03 -6.84
C LYS A 175 -14.14 -4.83 -5.94
N GLY A 176 -15.01 -5.84 -5.85
CA GLY A 176 -16.21 -5.74 -5.03
C GLY A 176 -15.93 -5.95 -3.54
N ALA A 177 -15.02 -6.85 -3.20
CA ALA A 177 -14.58 -7.09 -1.83
C ALA A 177 -13.85 -5.86 -1.25
N ASP A 178 -12.91 -5.29 -2.00
CA ASP A 178 -12.16 -4.12 -1.57
C ASP A 178 -13.08 -2.90 -1.44
N ALA A 179 -13.97 -2.66 -2.41
CA ALA A 179 -14.92 -1.55 -2.33
C ALA A 179 -15.86 -1.67 -1.12
N LEU A 180 -16.22 -2.89 -0.73
CA LEU A 180 -17.01 -3.15 0.48
C LEU A 180 -16.23 -2.77 1.74
N TYR A 181 -14.98 -3.23 1.84
CA TYR A 181 -14.08 -2.93 2.95
C TYR A 181 -13.84 -1.41 3.09
N GLU A 182 -13.45 -0.75 2.01
CA GLU A 182 -13.24 0.71 1.98
C GLU A 182 -14.52 1.47 2.37
N THR A 183 -15.68 1.04 1.88
CA THR A 183 -16.96 1.69 2.22
C THR A 183 -17.28 1.58 3.71
N LEU A 184 -16.98 0.44 4.34
CA LEU A 184 -17.20 0.23 5.77
C LEU A 184 -16.40 1.25 6.59
N TRP A 185 -15.10 1.35 6.35
CA TRP A 185 -14.20 2.20 7.14
C TRP A 185 -14.34 3.68 6.80
N ALA A 186 -14.49 4.04 5.52
CA ALA A 186 -14.68 5.43 5.11
C ALA A 186 -16.00 6.04 5.61
N ASN A 187 -16.96 5.21 6.03
CA ASN A 187 -18.22 5.66 6.61
C ASN A 187 -18.34 5.34 8.11
N GLN A 188 -17.27 4.87 8.77
CA GLN A 188 -17.27 4.66 10.22
C GLN A 188 -17.50 5.99 10.95
N PRO A 189 -18.52 6.09 11.82
CA PRO A 189 -18.73 7.30 12.63
C PRO A 189 -17.55 7.55 13.58
N GLU A 190 -17.25 8.84 13.84
CA GLU A 190 -16.26 9.23 14.86
C GLU A 190 -16.74 8.92 16.28
N ALA A 191 -18.06 8.88 16.48
CA ALA A 191 -18.65 8.51 17.76
C ALA A 191 -18.41 7.02 18.06
N GLU A 192 -18.03 6.70 19.29
CA GLU A 192 -17.70 5.33 19.71
C GLU A 192 -18.94 4.45 19.92
N SER A 193 -20.13 5.05 20.04
CA SER A 193 -21.38 4.34 20.30
C SER A 193 -22.51 4.76 19.35
N VAL A 194 -23.42 3.82 19.09
CA VAL A 194 -24.61 4.07 18.26
C VAL A 194 -25.55 5.09 18.92
N GLU A 195 -25.57 5.16 20.25
CA GLU A 195 -26.35 6.13 21.02
C GLU A 195 -25.90 7.56 20.78
N ASP A 196 -24.59 7.77 20.63
CA ASP A 196 -23.99 9.08 20.45
C ASP A 196 -24.16 9.62 19.03
N ASP A 197 -24.19 8.75 18.01
CA ASP A 197 -24.43 9.13 16.61
C ASP A 197 -25.28 8.10 15.82
N PHE A 198 -26.53 7.94 16.23
CA PHE A 198 -27.41 6.95 15.62
C PHE A 198 -27.62 7.17 14.12
N ASP A 199 -27.71 8.43 13.68
CA ASP A 199 -27.89 8.78 12.27
C ASP A 199 -26.62 8.48 11.44
N GLY A 200 -25.43 8.73 11.99
CA GLY A 200 -24.15 8.36 11.36
C GLY A 200 -24.02 6.86 11.15
N TYR A 201 -24.29 6.05 12.16
CA TYR A 201 -24.26 4.58 12.05
C TYR A 201 -25.29 4.05 11.05
N LYS A 202 -26.50 4.64 10.97
CA LYS A 202 -27.46 4.30 9.92
C LYS A 202 -27.00 4.69 8.52
N LYS A 203 -26.29 5.81 8.38
CA LYS A 203 -25.70 6.24 7.11
C LYS A 203 -24.60 5.28 6.67
N GLN A 204 -23.73 4.84 7.57
CA GLN A 204 -22.74 3.79 7.32
C GLN A 204 -23.43 2.51 6.84
N ALA A 205 -24.44 2.05 7.58
CA ALA A 205 -25.15 0.82 7.25
C ALA A 205 -25.78 0.86 5.85
N LYS A 206 -26.31 2.01 5.45
CA LYS A 206 -26.85 2.23 4.10
C LYS A 206 -25.76 2.17 3.03
N ALA A 207 -24.61 2.80 3.28
CA ALA A 207 -23.49 2.82 2.36
C ALA A 207 -22.95 1.39 2.14
N VAL A 208 -22.70 0.66 3.22
CA VAL A 208 -22.20 -0.73 3.17
C VAL A 208 -23.20 -1.65 2.48
N GLY A 209 -24.50 -1.56 2.80
CA GLY A 209 -25.52 -2.33 2.10
C GLY A 209 -25.55 -2.09 0.58
N THR A 210 -25.29 -0.84 0.14
CA THR A 210 -25.21 -0.47 -1.28
C THR A 210 -23.95 -1.03 -1.96
N ALA A 211 -22.81 -0.97 -1.27
CA ALA A 211 -21.56 -1.57 -1.75
C ALA A 211 -21.71 -3.09 -1.87
N LEU A 212 -22.36 -3.72 -0.91
CA LEU A 212 -22.61 -5.16 -0.90
C LEU A 212 -23.56 -5.60 -2.02
N ASP A 213 -24.64 -4.87 -2.28
CA ASP A 213 -25.53 -5.10 -3.43
C ASP A 213 -24.74 -5.02 -4.76
N THR A 214 -23.77 -4.10 -4.85
CA THR A 214 -22.89 -3.95 -6.02
C THR A 214 -21.93 -5.14 -6.17
N HIS A 215 -21.33 -5.60 -5.07
CA HIS A 215 -20.47 -6.78 -5.06
C HIS A 215 -21.26 -8.05 -5.42
N LEU A 216 -22.44 -8.24 -4.85
CA LEU A 216 -23.34 -9.34 -5.20
C LEU A 216 -23.67 -9.35 -6.69
N ALA A 217 -23.89 -8.19 -7.30
CA ALA A 217 -24.12 -8.07 -8.73
C ALA A 217 -22.90 -8.50 -9.56
N SER A 218 -21.67 -8.17 -9.14
CA SER A 218 -20.43 -8.61 -9.82
C SER A 218 -20.22 -10.12 -9.71
N LEU A 219 -20.61 -10.73 -8.59
CA LEU A 219 -20.49 -12.17 -8.35
C LEU A 219 -21.54 -13.02 -9.09
N LYS A 220 -22.60 -12.45 -9.69
CA LYS A 220 -23.67 -13.23 -10.35
C LYS A 220 -23.15 -14.11 -11.49
N GLY A 221 -22.09 -13.70 -12.17
CA GLY A 221 -21.50 -14.46 -13.28
C GLY A 221 -20.64 -15.65 -12.83
N ILE A 222 -20.19 -15.64 -11.58
CA ILE A 222 -19.25 -16.62 -11.03
C ILE A 222 -20.06 -17.78 -10.44
N GLN A 223 -19.92 -18.98 -11.00
CA GLN A 223 -20.77 -20.15 -10.74
C GLN A 223 -20.06 -21.27 -9.98
N GLN A 224 -18.81 -21.05 -9.62
CA GLN A 224 -18.00 -21.98 -8.86
C GLN A 224 -18.63 -22.17 -7.45
N PRO A 225 -18.72 -23.41 -6.91
CA PRO A 225 -19.54 -23.73 -5.75
C PRO A 225 -19.30 -22.89 -4.49
N GLU A 226 -18.04 -22.64 -4.11
CA GLU A 226 -17.75 -21.85 -2.90
C GLU A 226 -18.09 -20.38 -3.12
N THR A 227 -17.91 -19.87 -4.33
CA THR A 227 -18.32 -18.51 -4.69
C THR A 227 -19.85 -18.34 -4.68
N VAL A 228 -20.60 -19.34 -5.13
CA VAL A 228 -22.07 -19.34 -5.03
C VAL A 228 -22.53 -19.35 -3.57
N LYS A 229 -21.88 -20.15 -2.73
CA LYS A 229 -22.16 -20.22 -1.29
C LYS A 229 -21.87 -18.88 -0.60
N LEU A 230 -20.73 -18.26 -0.91
CA LEU A 230 -20.40 -16.92 -0.42
C LEU A 230 -21.45 -15.89 -0.85
N ARG A 231 -21.90 -15.93 -2.11
CA ARG A 231 -22.94 -15.02 -2.61
C ARG A 231 -24.24 -15.14 -1.79
N THR A 232 -24.70 -16.35 -1.48
CA THR A 232 -25.89 -16.55 -0.62
C THR A 232 -25.69 -15.94 0.78
N GLN A 233 -24.52 -16.13 1.39
CA GLN A 233 -24.23 -15.52 2.69
C GLN A 233 -24.23 -13.99 2.61
N LEU A 234 -23.63 -13.41 1.57
CA LEU A 234 -23.58 -11.97 1.37
C LEU A 234 -24.97 -11.39 1.08
N GLU A 235 -25.89 -12.14 0.47
CA GLU A 235 -27.30 -11.73 0.31
C GLU A 235 -27.98 -11.57 1.68
N GLU A 236 -27.76 -12.50 2.62
CA GLU A 236 -28.29 -12.38 3.99
C GLU A 236 -27.70 -11.17 4.73
N ALA A 237 -26.39 -10.94 4.58
CA ALA A 237 -25.71 -9.79 5.15
C ALA A 237 -26.22 -8.47 4.56
N ALA A 238 -26.49 -8.41 3.25
CA ALA A 238 -27.05 -7.23 2.59
C ALA A 238 -28.43 -6.85 3.13
N GLU A 239 -29.29 -7.85 3.36
CA GLU A 239 -30.60 -7.61 3.96
C GLU A 239 -30.49 -7.17 5.43
N ALA A 240 -29.51 -7.66 6.17
CA ALA A 240 -29.22 -7.20 7.53
C ALA A 240 -28.71 -5.73 7.55
N TRP A 241 -27.82 -5.35 6.64
CA TRP A 241 -27.36 -3.96 6.47
C TRP A 241 -28.53 -3.01 6.13
N LYS A 242 -29.46 -3.42 5.25
CA LYS A 242 -30.67 -2.64 4.92
C LYS A 242 -31.59 -2.46 6.13
N LYS A 243 -31.72 -3.48 6.98
CA LYS A 243 -32.48 -3.41 8.23
C LYS A 243 -31.83 -2.45 9.23
N ALA A 244 -30.50 -2.54 9.41
CA ALA A 244 -29.75 -1.62 10.28
C ALA A 244 -29.94 -0.16 9.81
N ALA A 245 -29.78 0.10 8.51
CA ALA A 245 -29.99 1.43 7.93
C ALA A 245 -31.41 1.99 8.15
N SER A 246 -32.40 1.11 8.30
CA SER A 246 -33.82 1.47 8.48
C SER A 246 -34.31 1.32 9.92
N ALA A 247 -33.42 1.04 10.87
CA ALA A 247 -33.76 0.81 12.27
C ALA A 247 -34.47 2.03 12.88
N LYS A 248 -35.45 1.75 13.75
CA LYS A 248 -36.28 2.78 14.40
C LYS A 248 -35.68 3.26 15.73
N ASP A 249 -34.86 2.43 16.34
CA ASP A 249 -34.20 2.62 17.62
C ASP A 249 -32.87 1.86 17.62
N THR A 250 -32.04 2.11 18.63
CA THR A 250 -30.70 1.53 18.76
C THR A 250 -30.75 0.02 19.00
N ASP A 251 -31.74 -0.48 19.75
CA ASP A 251 -31.93 -1.93 19.97
C ASP A 251 -32.14 -2.69 18.64
N ALA A 252 -33.04 -2.20 17.79
CA ALA A 252 -33.27 -2.79 16.47
C ALA A 252 -32.04 -2.65 15.56
N PHE A 253 -31.26 -1.58 15.73
CA PHE A 253 -30.02 -1.38 14.99
C PHE A 253 -28.97 -2.41 15.37
N TYR A 254 -28.66 -2.59 16.65
CA TYR A 254 -27.64 -3.54 17.10
C TYR A 254 -27.94 -4.97 16.63
N VAL A 255 -29.19 -5.43 16.77
CA VAL A 255 -29.58 -6.78 16.29
C VAL A 255 -29.34 -6.95 14.79
N ALA A 256 -29.65 -5.93 13.99
CA ALA A 256 -29.43 -5.98 12.55
C ALA A 256 -27.96 -5.82 12.17
N TYR A 257 -27.25 -4.91 12.85
CA TYR A 257 -25.84 -4.62 12.63
C TYR A 257 -24.96 -5.81 12.98
N ASP A 258 -25.20 -6.50 14.09
CA ASP A 258 -24.42 -7.69 14.48
C ASP A 258 -24.51 -8.80 13.43
N LEU A 259 -25.71 -9.04 12.89
CA LEU A 259 -25.90 -10.00 11.80
C LEU A 259 -25.20 -9.54 10.51
N ALA A 260 -25.28 -8.24 10.21
CA ALA A 260 -24.72 -7.65 9.01
C ALA A 260 -23.17 -7.66 9.02
N PHE A 261 -22.58 -7.24 10.15
CA PHE A 261 -21.16 -7.15 10.38
C PHE A 261 -20.50 -8.54 10.42
N ASN A 262 -21.10 -9.49 11.16
CA ASN A 262 -20.65 -10.88 11.13
C ASN A 262 -20.85 -11.53 9.75
N GLY A 263 -21.84 -11.07 8.98
CA GLY A 263 -22.13 -11.56 7.64
C GLY A 263 -21.01 -11.28 6.62
N ILE A 264 -20.20 -10.25 6.86
CA ILE A 264 -19.06 -9.84 6.02
C ILE A 264 -17.70 -10.23 6.61
N ASP A 265 -17.68 -11.10 7.63
CA ASP A 265 -16.45 -11.63 8.24
C ASP A 265 -15.49 -12.18 7.16
N PRO A 266 -14.24 -11.69 7.10
CA PRO A 266 -13.28 -12.04 6.06
C PRO A 266 -12.95 -13.54 6.05
N THR A 267 -12.97 -14.22 7.20
CA THR A 267 -12.69 -15.66 7.29
C THR A 267 -13.67 -16.50 6.47
N LYS A 268 -14.90 -16.02 6.30
CA LYS A 268 -15.96 -16.69 5.53
C LYS A 268 -15.72 -16.61 4.02
N THR A 269 -14.85 -15.72 3.58
CA THR A 269 -14.49 -15.57 2.16
C THR A 269 -13.40 -16.53 1.70
N VAL A 270 -12.61 -17.08 2.63
CA VAL A 270 -11.43 -17.92 2.36
C VAL A 270 -11.71 -19.09 1.40
N PRO A 271 -12.83 -19.84 1.52
CA PRO A 271 -13.14 -20.92 0.57
C PRO A 271 -13.30 -20.43 -0.87
N ALA A 272 -14.02 -19.32 -1.09
CA ALA A 272 -14.20 -18.73 -2.42
C ALA A 272 -12.89 -18.15 -2.96
N ARG A 273 -12.09 -17.50 -2.11
CA ARG A 273 -10.75 -17.01 -2.49
C ARG A 273 -9.83 -18.12 -2.93
N LYS A 274 -9.83 -19.25 -2.22
CA LYS A 274 -9.08 -20.46 -2.60
C LYS A 274 -9.53 -21.02 -3.95
N GLU A 275 -10.84 -21.09 -4.17
CA GLU A 275 -11.45 -21.53 -5.43
C GLU A 275 -11.07 -20.62 -6.61
N LEU A 276 -11.00 -19.30 -6.35
CA LEU A 276 -10.57 -18.27 -7.30
C LEU A 276 -9.05 -18.12 -7.40
N GLN A 277 -8.26 -18.93 -6.68
CA GLN A 277 -6.79 -18.86 -6.68
C GLN A 277 -6.24 -17.50 -6.24
N LEU A 278 -6.89 -16.86 -5.27
CA LEU A 278 -6.48 -15.62 -4.62
C LEU A 278 -5.75 -15.90 -3.30
N ALA A 279 -5.12 -14.89 -2.71
CA ALA A 279 -4.49 -15.03 -1.39
C ALA A 279 -5.53 -15.43 -0.33
N THR A 280 -5.20 -16.37 0.55
CA THR A 280 -6.14 -16.97 1.52
C THR A 280 -5.82 -16.65 2.97
N THR A 281 -4.71 -15.97 3.23
CA THR A 281 -4.34 -15.52 4.58
C THR A 281 -5.13 -14.26 4.89
N VAL A 282 -6.01 -14.33 5.89
CA VAL A 282 -6.70 -13.15 6.39
C VAL A 282 -5.67 -12.21 7.01
N PRO A 283 -5.65 -10.92 6.66
CA PRO A 283 -4.79 -9.93 7.31
C PRO A 283 -5.00 -9.94 8.84
N ALA A 284 -3.93 -9.70 9.60
CA ALA A 284 -3.98 -9.81 11.06
C ALA A 284 -4.95 -8.78 11.69
N ASP A 285 -4.91 -7.54 11.19
CA ASP A 285 -5.77 -6.46 11.66
C ASP A 285 -7.25 -6.78 11.39
N ASP A 286 -7.56 -7.33 10.21
CA ASP A 286 -8.89 -7.83 9.87
C ASP A 286 -9.32 -8.98 10.81
N ALA A 287 -8.42 -9.91 11.11
CA ALA A 287 -8.73 -11.02 12.00
C ALA A 287 -9.02 -10.55 13.43
N GLU A 288 -8.35 -9.51 13.91
CA GLU A 288 -8.57 -8.92 15.24
C GLU A 288 -9.95 -8.25 15.34
N VAL A 289 -10.34 -7.48 14.33
CA VAL A 289 -11.63 -6.77 14.30
C VAL A 289 -12.83 -7.72 14.40
N TRP A 290 -12.76 -8.89 13.76
CA TRP A 290 -13.85 -9.88 13.75
C TRP A 290 -13.71 -10.99 14.81
N ALA A 291 -12.65 -10.99 15.62
CA ALA A 291 -12.47 -11.96 16.71
C ALA A 291 -13.22 -11.58 18.01
N GLY A 292 -13.81 -10.38 18.06
CA GLY A 292 -14.54 -9.81 19.21
C GLY A 292 -15.96 -10.31 19.37
#